data_AF-A0A3A4XRJ4-F1
#
_entry.id   AF-A0A3A4XRJ4-F1
#
_cell.length_a   1.000
_cell.length_b   1.000
_cell.length_c   1.000
_cell.angle_alpha   90.00
_cell.angle_beta   90.00
_cell.angle_gamma   90.00
#
_symmetry.space_group_name_H-M   'P 1'
#
loop_
_entity.id
_entity.type
_entity.pdbx_description
1 polymer ?
#
loop_
_entity_poly.entity_id
_entity_poly.type
_entity_poly.pdbx_seq_one_letter_code
_entity_poly.pdbx_strand_id
1 'polypeptide(L)'
;MGNRNRPAEPNLVEPGTEVLKGERMQARAMGTKMPSAGKLMVVEDDRHVATVLEARLQTFGYQVCGTARSGPAAVRGTLEHRPDLVLMDILLEGDMNGIEAAELIHQKLDVPIVFITCLSDQAMLDRAVKTNAYGYILKPYDNAELRYTIQIALIKFKAAKEREELIEKLEQALLEVKKLSGLLPICASCKKIRDENGNWQPIEDYIHSHSEADFSHGICSECGPKLYPGIFPLKKR
;
A
#
# COMPACT_ATOMS: atom_id res chain seq x y z
N MET A 1 -0.60 -4.65 69.76
CA MET A 1 -0.49 -3.96 68.46
C MET A 1 -0.07 -4.99 67.41
N GLY A 2 -0.85 -5.15 66.33
CA GLY A 2 -0.47 -5.89 65.09
C GLY A 2 -0.37 -7.43 65.21
N ASN A 3 -1.37 -8.28 65.01
CA ASN A 3 -2.34 -8.50 63.92
C ASN A 3 -1.94 -9.60 62.91
N ARG A 4 -2.72 -10.70 62.95
CA ARG A 4 -3.20 -11.57 61.85
C ARG A 4 -2.19 -12.32 60.94
N ASN A 5 -2.11 -13.62 61.19
CA ASN A 5 -2.42 -14.74 60.28
C ASN A 5 -2.26 -14.46 58.76
N ARG A 6 -1.22 -15.03 58.14
CA ARG A 6 -1.02 -15.04 56.68
C ARG A 6 -1.22 -16.49 56.17
N PRO A 7 -2.08 -16.72 55.16
CA PRO A 7 -2.26 -18.05 54.57
C PRO A 7 -1.12 -18.40 53.60
N ALA A 8 -0.92 -19.71 53.42
CA ALA A 8 0.10 -20.33 52.56
C ALA A 8 -0.08 -19.99 51.08
N GLU A 9 1.04 -19.75 50.38
CA GLU A 9 1.09 -19.52 48.93
C GLU A 9 0.95 -20.83 48.15
N PRO A 10 0.24 -20.83 47.01
CA PRO A 10 0.08 -22.01 46.16
C PRO A 10 1.32 -22.26 45.29
N ASN A 11 1.70 -23.54 45.24
CA ASN A 11 2.80 -24.13 44.49
C ASN A 11 2.55 -23.98 42.97
N LEU A 12 3.37 -23.21 42.26
CA LEU A 12 3.35 -23.12 40.81
C LEU A 12 4.19 -24.26 40.21
N VAL A 13 3.49 -25.10 39.46
CA VAL A 13 3.93 -26.33 38.82
C VAL A 13 4.84 -26.02 37.62
N GLU A 14 6.01 -26.65 37.53
CA GLU A 14 6.81 -26.68 36.30
C GLU A 14 6.14 -27.57 35.24
N PRO A 15 5.89 -27.10 34.00
CA PRO A 15 5.47 -27.98 32.93
C PRO A 15 6.67 -28.69 32.31
N GLY A 16 6.61 -30.02 32.41
CA GLY A 16 7.55 -30.96 31.85
C GLY A 16 7.51 -31.04 30.32
N THR A 17 8.57 -31.64 29.83
CA THR A 17 8.85 -32.05 28.46
C THR A 17 7.82 -33.07 27.96
N GLU A 18 6.86 -32.64 27.15
CA GLU A 18 6.07 -33.54 26.30
C GLU A 18 6.58 -33.55 24.86
N VAL A 19 7.26 -34.65 24.55
CA VAL A 19 7.64 -35.09 23.21
C VAL A 19 6.36 -35.53 22.49
N LEU A 20 5.81 -34.66 21.62
CA LEU A 20 4.72 -35.05 20.72
C LEU A 20 5.26 -35.76 19.48
N LYS A 21 4.95 -37.05 19.46
CA LYS A 21 5.18 -38.01 18.37
C LYS A 21 4.39 -37.63 17.13
N GLY A 22 4.95 -38.02 15.99
CA GLY A 22 4.49 -37.65 14.67
C GLY A 22 3.03 -37.95 14.37
N GLU A 23 2.35 -36.94 13.84
CA GLU A 23 1.23 -37.10 12.95
C GLU A 23 1.66 -36.60 11.56
N ARG A 24 1.62 -37.52 10.59
CA ARG A 24 1.88 -37.24 9.18
C ARG A 24 0.78 -36.30 8.66
N MET A 25 1.02 -35.00 8.78
CA MET A 25 0.20 -33.98 8.14
C MET A 25 0.53 -34.02 6.64
N GLN A 26 -0.37 -34.63 5.88
CA GLN A 26 -0.28 -34.70 4.42
C GLN A 26 -0.14 -33.28 3.88
N ALA A 27 0.99 -33.04 3.20
CA ALA A 27 1.22 -31.83 2.41
C ALA A 27 0.17 -31.76 1.30
N ARG A 28 -0.98 -31.15 1.60
CA ARG A 28 -1.85 -30.59 0.59
C ARG A 28 -1.07 -29.47 -0.06
N ALA A 29 -0.51 -29.77 -1.23
CA ALA A 29 0.07 -28.81 -2.14
C ALA A 29 -0.97 -27.72 -2.43
N MET A 30 -0.90 -26.62 -1.68
CA MET A 30 -1.42 -25.33 -2.12
C MET A 30 -0.62 -24.99 -3.37
N GLY A 31 -1.24 -25.15 -4.53
CA GLY A 31 -0.73 -24.67 -5.81
C GLY A 31 -0.68 -23.15 -5.79
N THR A 32 0.33 -22.58 -5.14
CA THR A 32 0.74 -21.20 -5.37
C THR A 32 1.42 -21.18 -6.73
N LYS A 33 0.62 -20.85 -7.74
CA LYS A 33 1.09 -20.45 -9.07
C LYS A 33 2.28 -19.50 -8.87
N MET A 34 3.47 -19.92 -9.31
CA MET A 34 4.67 -19.09 -9.18
C MET A 34 4.40 -17.73 -9.81
N PRO A 35 4.84 -16.60 -9.22
CA PRO A 35 4.77 -15.32 -9.90
C PRO A 35 5.51 -15.44 -11.23
N SER A 36 4.91 -14.88 -12.29
CA SER A 36 5.50 -14.80 -13.63
C SER A 36 6.95 -14.30 -13.54
N ALA A 37 7.83 -14.79 -14.42
CA ALA A 37 9.26 -14.46 -14.50
C ALA A 37 9.51 -12.95 -14.34
N GLY A 38 9.78 -12.51 -13.11
CA GLY A 38 9.96 -11.10 -12.79
C GLY A 38 11.29 -10.57 -13.34
N LYS A 39 11.31 -9.29 -13.71
CA LYS A 39 12.50 -8.57 -14.15
C LYS A 39 13.26 -8.05 -12.93
N LEU A 40 14.51 -8.46 -12.79
CA LEU A 40 15.38 -8.06 -11.70
C LEU A 40 16.50 -7.16 -12.22
N MET A 41 16.80 -6.11 -11.46
CA MET A 41 18.03 -5.33 -11.63
C MET A 41 19.03 -5.78 -10.57
N VAL A 42 20.26 -6.07 -10.98
CA VAL A 42 21.36 -6.42 -10.06
C VAL A 42 22.31 -5.24 -9.93
N VAL A 43 22.68 -4.88 -8.71
CA VAL A 43 23.65 -3.81 -8.43
C VAL A 43 24.77 -4.38 -7.58
N GLU A 44 25.94 -4.50 -8.19
CA GLU A 44 27.15 -5.10 -7.63
C GLU A 44 28.35 -4.57 -8.43
N ASP A 45 29.36 -4.05 -7.75
CA ASP A 45 30.56 -3.44 -8.35
C ASP A 45 31.52 -4.51 -8.94
N ASP A 46 31.63 -5.67 -8.29
CA ASP A 46 32.39 -6.81 -8.80
C ASP A 46 31.64 -7.54 -9.94
N ARG A 47 32.25 -7.52 -11.12
CA ARG A 47 31.69 -8.12 -12.33
C ARG A 47 31.51 -9.64 -12.23
N HIS A 48 32.43 -10.34 -11.57
CA HIS A 48 32.33 -11.79 -11.40
C HIS A 48 31.19 -12.14 -10.45
N VAL A 49 31.05 -11.42 -9.34
CA VAL A 49 29.95 -11.61 -8.39
C VAL A 49 28.61 -11.32 -9.07
N ALA A 50 28.50 -10.22 -9.80
CA ALA A 50 27.31 -9.86 -10.56
C ALA A 50 26.92 -10.95 -11.59
N THR A 51 27.90 -11.49 -12.33
CA THR A 51 27.68 -12.55 -13.34
C THR A 51 27.20 -13.85 -12.68
N VAL A 52 27.78 -14.23 -11.55
CA VAL A 52 27.37 -15.42 -10.79
C VAL A 52 25.96 -15.25 -10.24
N LEU A 53 25.65 -14.06 -9.71
CA LEU A 53 24.33 -13.74 -9.20
C LEU A 53 23.29 -13.78 -10.32
N GLU A 54 23.58 -13.17 -11.47
CA GLU A 54 22.72 -13.22 -12.65
C GLU A 54 22.42 -14.66 -13.09
N ALA A 55 23.44 -15.50 -13.23
CA ALA A 55 23.25 -16.91 -13.59
C ALA A 55 22.35 -17.64 -12.58
N ARG A 56 22.53 -17.41 -11.27
CA ARG A 56 21.67 -17.99 -10.23
C ARG A 56 20.22 -17.52 -10.37
N LEU A 57 19.98 -16.23 -10.56
CA LEU A 57 18.64 -15.67 -10.70
C LEU A 57 17.92 -16.23 -11.94
N GLN A 58 18.65 -16.42 -13.03
CA GLN A 58 18.13 -17.09 -14.23
C GLN A 58 17.71 -18.55 -13.94
N THR A 59 18.48 -19.30 -13.13
CA THR A 59 18.06 -20.66 -12.72
C THR A 59 16.79 -20.68 -11.87
N PHE A 60 16.46 -19.58 -11.19
CA PHE A 60 15.22 -19.44 -10.44
C PHE A 60 14.04 -19.00 -11.30
N GLY A 61 14.26 -18.73 -12.60
CA GLY A 61 13.24 -18.31 -13.55
C GLY A 61 13.01 -16.79 -13.59
N TYR A 62 13.92 -15.98 -13.04
CA TYR A 62 13.88 -14.52 -13.16
C TYR A 62 14.66 -14.04 -14.38
N GLN A 63 14.22 -12.92 -14.97
CA GLN A 63 14.96 -12.24 -16.02
C GLN A 63 15.80 -11.13 -15.40
N VAL A 64 17.13 -11.13 -15.58
CA VAL A 64 17.94 -9.97 -15.21
C VAL A 64 17.86 -8.94 -16.34
N CYS A 65 17.22 -7.80 -16.10
CA CYS A 65 17.01 -6.77 -17.12
C CYS A 65 18.19 -5.81 -17.27
N GLY A 66 19.10 -5.80 -16.30
CA GLY A 66 20.32 -5.00 -16.33
C GLY A 66 21.19 -5.24 -15.09
N THR A 67 22.46 -4.86 -15.21
CA THR A 67 23.44 -4.85 -14.10
C THR A 67 24.04 -3.46 -13.96
N ALA A 68 24.12 -2.94 -12.74
CA ALA A 68 24.84 -1.70 -12.43
C ALA A 68 26.01 -1.96 -11.49
N ARG A 69 27.09 -1.19 -11.67
CA ARG A 69 28.36 -1.36 -10.93
C ARG A 69 28.71 -0.19 -10.02
N SER A 70 27.79 0.75 -9.84
CA SER A 70 27.94 1.90 -8.95
C SER A 70 26.57 2.48 -8.62
N GLY A 71 26.47 3.23 -7.51
CA GLY A 71 25.22 3.89 -7.10
C GLY A 71 24.58 4.73 -8.21
N PRO A 72 25.32 5.63 -8.89
CA PRO A 72 24.74 6.45 -9.97
C PRO A 72 24.28 5.62 -11.17
N ALA A 73 24.99 4.54 -11.51
CA ALA A 73 24.55 3.62 -12.56
C ALA A 73 23.30 2.84 -12.16
N ALA A 74 23.17 2.49 -10.87
CA ALA A 74 22.00 1.81 -10.34
C ALA A 74 20.75 2.66 -10.46
N VAL A 75 20.83 3.95 -10.07
CA VAL A 75 19.72 4.90 -10.21
C VAL A 75 19.30 5.03 -11.67
N ARG A 76 20.25 5.22 -12.61
CA ARG A 76 19.94 5.34 -14.04
C ARG A 76 19.32 4.07 -14.62
N GLY A 77 19.97 2.92 -14.41
CA GLY A 77 19.52 1.64 -14.96
C GLY A 77 18.17 1.20 -14.41
N THR A 78 17.88 1.49 -13.13
CA THR A 78 16.57 1.20 -12.53
C THR A 78 15.46 2.04 -13.15
N LEU A 79 15.71 3.33 -13.41
CA LEU A 79 14.73 4.21 -14.04
C LEU A 79 14.47 3.87 -15.51
N GLU A 80 15.52 3.41 -16.21
CA GLU A 80 15.47 3.01 -17.62
C GLU A 80 14.76 1.66 -17.81
N HIS A 81 15.17 0.63 -17.06
CA HIS A 81 14.68 -0.73 -17.26
C HIS A 81 13.40 -1.04 -16.48
N ARG A 82 13.04 -0.21 -15.48
CA ARG A 82 11.83 -0.37 -14.64
C ARG A 82 11.66 -1.81 -14.15
N PRO A 83 12.61 -2.34 -13.37
CA PRO A 83 12.57 -3.71 -12.86
C PRO A 83 11.39 -3.91 -11.88
N ASP A 84 11.01 -5.17 -11.68
CA ASP A 84 10.04 -5.59 -10.66
C ASP A 84 10.67 -5.66 -9.25
N LEU A 85 12.00 -5.82 -9.15
CA LEU A 85 12.78 -5.75 -7.91
C LEU A 85 14.24 -5.40 -8.19
N VAL A 86 14.87 -4.66 -7.28
CA VAL A 86 16.30 -4.37 -7.31
C VAL A 86 17.03 -5.17 -6.23
N LEU A 87 18.04 -5.94 -6.62
CA LEU A 87 19.02 -6.53 -5.71
C LEU A 87 20.21 -5.58 -5.60
N MET A 88 20.44 -5.04 -4.42
CA MET A 88 21.39 -3.95 -4.20
C MET A 88 22.46 -4.36 -3.21
N ASP A 89 23.73 -4.43 -3.61
CA ASP A 89 24.80 -4.42 -2.61
C ASP A 89 24.81 -3.07 -1.87
N ILE A 90 24.92 -3.11 -0.55
CA ILE A 90 25.08 -1.92 0.28
C ILE A 90 26.44 -1.27 0.03
N LEU A 91 27.50 -2.08 -0.11
CA LEU A 91 28.86 -1.60 -0.28
C LEU A 91 29.15 -1.52 -1.78
N LEU A 92 29.09 -0.32 -2.33
CA LEU A 92 29.46 -0.04 -3.71
C LEU A 92 30.71 0.84 -3.73
N GLU A 93 31.60 0.58 -4.68
CA GLU A 93 32.73 1.48 -4.94
C GLU A 93 32.28 2.88 -5.39
N GLY A 94 33.03 3.89 -4.95
CA GLY A 94 32.80 5.30 -5.26
C GLY A 94 32.14 6.09 -4.13
N ASP A 95 31.67 7.30 -4.45
CA ASP A 95 31.16 8.26 -3.46
C ASP A 95 29.73 7.96 -2.98
N MET A 96 28.97 7.13 -3.72
CA MET A 96 27.57 6.81 -3.45
C MET A 96 27.41 5.32 -3.18
N ASN A 97 27.02 4.99 -1.95
CA ASN A 97 26.75 3.61 -1.54
C ASN A 97 25.35 3.12 -1.96
N GLY A 98 25.06 1.84 -1.75
CA GLY A 98 23.79 1.23 -2.14
C GLY A 98 22.57 1.79 -1.40
N ILE A 99 22.74 2.23 -0.15
CA ILE A 99 21.67 2.84 0.66
C ILE A 99 21.27 4.20 0.07
N GLU A 100 22.26 5.04 -0.23
CA GLU A 100 22.03 6.35 -0.86
C GLU A 100 21.43 6.21 -2.26
N ALA A 101 21.87 5.21 -3.04
CA ALA A 101 21.29 4.91 -4.33
C ALA A 101 19.81 4.48 -4.20
N ALA A 102 19.49 3.64 -3.22
CA ALA A 102 18.12 3.20 -2.94
C ALA A 102 17.19 4.35 -2.54
N GLU A 103 17.67 5.28 -1.70
CA GLU A 103 16.91 6.49 -1.34
C GLU A 103 16.56 7.32 -2.58
N LEU A 104 17.52 7.50 -3.50
CA LEU A 104 17.29 8.23 -4.76
C LEU A 104 16.36 7.49 -5.72
N ILE A 105 16.38 6.15 -5.72
CA ILE A 105 15.46 5.34 -6.52
C ILE A 105 14.03 5.50 -5.98
N HIS A 106 13.82 5.33 -4.67
CA HIS A 106 12.48 5.44 -4.07
C HIS A 106 11.83 6.82 -4.24
N GLN A 107 12.62 7.89 -4.39
CA GLN A 107 12.07 9.23 -4.70
C GLN A 107 11.45 9.33 -6.10
N LYS A 108 11.79 8.42 -7.02
CA LYS A 108 11.45 8.52 -8.45
C LYS A 108 10.68 7.31 -8.97
N LEU A 109 10.86 6.17 -8.34
CA LEU A 109 10.25 4.90 -8.72
C LEU A 109 9.89 4.11 -7.48
N ASP A 110 8.63 3.70 -7.40
CA ASP A 110 8.18 2.77 -6.39
C ASP A 110 8.46 1.33 -6.85
N VAL A 111 9.59 0.79 -6.39
CA VAL A 111 10.09 -0.55 -6.73
C VAL A 111 10.67 -1.18 -5.46
N PRO A 112 10.43 -2.48 -5.18
CA PRO A 112 11.00 -3.10 -3.99
C PRO A 112 12.51 -3.29 -4.15
N ILE A 113 13.26 -2.89 -3.12
CA ILE A 113 14.71 -3.08 -3.04
C ILE A 113 15.01 -4.12 -1.96
N VAL A 114 15.83 -5.11 -2.31
CA VAL A 114 16.41 -6.09 -1.39
C VAL A 114 17.90 -5.84 -1.32
N PHE A 115 18.38 -5.55 -0.12
CA PHE A 115 19.80 -5.30 0.11
C PHE A 115 20.58 -6.59 0.31
N ILE A 116 21.81 -6.62 -0.19
CA ILE A 116 22.78 -7.66 0.10
C ILE A 116 23.91 -7.00 0.89
N THR A 117 24.31 -7.58 2.04
CA THR A 117 25.26 -6.93 2.96
C THR A 117 26.14 -7.92 3.72
N CYS A 118 27.31 -7.49 4.19
CA CYS A 118 28.20 -8.25 5.05
C CYS A 118 27.87 -8.05 6.54
N LEU A 119 27.94 -9.11 7.34
CA LEU A 119 27.64 -9.09 8.78
C LEU A 119 28.49 -8.09 9.60
N SER A 120 29.69 -7.75 9.11
CA SER A 120 30.66 -6.89 9.80
C SER A 120 30.25 -5.41 9.88
N ASP A 121 29.19 -4.99 9.19
CA ASP A 121 28.80 -3.58 9.10
C ASP A 121 27.43 -3.31 9.75
N GLN A 122 27.38 -3.46 11.08
CA GLN A 122 26.17 -3.22 11.89
C GLN A 122 25.62 -1.80 11.73
N ALA A 123 26.50 -0.79 11.61
CA ALA A 123 26.08 0.59 11.43
C ALA A 123 25.35 0.80 10.09
N MET A 124 25.83 0.18 9.01
CA MET A 124 25.14 0.23 7.72
C MET A 124 23.86 -0.61 7.71
N LEU A 125 23.84 -1.76 8.41
CA LEU A 125 22.63 -2.56 8.57
C LEU A 125 21.52 -1.74 9.28
N ASP A 126 21.86 -1.06 10.38
CA ASP A 126 20.92 -0.20 11.12
C ASP A 126 20.38 0.96 10.26
N ARG A 127 21.23 1.53 9.40
CA ARG A 127 20.79 2.54 8.42
C ARG A 127 19.86 1.93 7.37
N ALA A 128 20.21 0.75 6.85
CA ALA A 128 19.41 0.06 5.85
C ALA A 128 18.04 -0.34 6.43
N VAL A 129 17.96 -0.77 7.68
CA VAL A 129 16.69 -1.06 8.40
C VAL A 129 15.77 0.16 8.49
N LYS A 130 16.34 1.36 8.56
CA LYS A 130 15.57 2.61 8.56
C LYS A 130 15.06 3.00 7.16
N THR A 131 15.58 2.39 6.10
CA THR A 131 15.06 2.58 4.75
C THR A 131 13.81 1.73 4.52
N ASN A 132 12.97 2.12 3.56
CA ASN A 132 11.79 1.38 3.16
C ASN A 132 12.14 0.13 2.32
N ALA A 133 13.10 -0.68 2.77
CA ALA A 133 13.52 -1.88 2.06
C ALA A 133 12.52 -3.01 2.23
N TYR A 134 12.46 -3.87 1.22
CA TYR A 134 11.56 -5.03 1.23
C TYR A 134 12.25 -6.31 1.74
N GLY A 135 13.57 -6.27 1.95
CA GLY A 135 14.33 -7.36 2.55
C GLY A 135 15.84 -7.11 2.60
N TYR A 136 16.54 -7.97 3.32
CA TYR A 136 18.00 -7.98 3.43
C TYR A 136 18.52 -9.42 3.34
N ILE A 137 19.69 -9.60 2.75
CA ILE A 137 20.38 -10.88 2.60
C ILE A 137 21.80 -10.71 3.13
N LEU A 138 22.24 -11.60 4.01
CA LEU A 138 23.60 -11.55 4.58
C LEU A 138 24.57 -12.37 3.73
N LYS A 139 25.71 -11.78 3.36
CA LYS A 139 26.85 -12.49 2.76
C LYS A 139 27.60 -13.26 3.88
N PRO A 140 27.93 -14.56 3.70
CA PRO A 140 27.55 -15.44 2.60
C PRO A 140 26.13 -16.00 2.75
N TYR A 141 25.40 -16.09 1.64
CA TYR A 141 24.04 -16.65 1.56
C TYR A 141 23.99 -17.88 0.64
N ASP A 142 23.01 -18.73 0.88
CA ASP A 142 22.72 -19.87 0.00
C ASP A 142 21.65 -19.56 -1.07
N ASN A 143 21.42 -20.51 -1.98
CA ASN A 143 20.43 -20.35 -3.05
C ASN A 143 18.99 -20.27 -2.52
N ALA A 144 18.70 -20.96 -1.41
CA ALA A 144 17.36 -20.98 -0.84
C ALA A 144 17.05 -19.61 -0.20
N GLU A 145 17.97 -19.06 0.58
CA GLU A 145 17.86 -17.75 1.20
C GLU A 145 17.66 -16.65 0.15
N LEU A 146 18.51 -16.61 -0.88
CA LEU A 146 18.38 -15.65 -1.98
C LEU A 146 17.00 -15.74 -2.66
N ARG A 147 16.59 -16.96 -3.04
CA ARG A 147 15.33 -17.20 -3.73
C ARG A 147 14.12 -16.81 -2.88
N TYR A 148 14.07 -17.26 -1.62
CA TYR A 148 12.93 -17.00 -0.75
C TYR A 148 12.83 -15.52 -0.39
N THR A 149 13.96 -14.84 -0.18
CA THR A 149 13.95 -13.41 0.13
C THR A 149 13.39 -12.59 -1.02
N ILE A 150 13.83 -12.85 -2.25
CA ILE A 150 13.29 -12.22 -3.47
C ILE A 150 11.80 -12.50 -3.61
N GLN A 151 11.39 -13.76 -3.43
CA GLN A 151 9.99 -14.16 -3.56
C GLN A 151 9.10 -13.45 -2.53
N ILE A 152 9.53 -13.40 -1.27
CA ILE A 152 8.79 -12.72 -0.21
C ILE A 152 8.71 -11.21 -0.49
N ALA A 153 9.81 -10.59 -0.93
CA ALA A 153 9.85 -9.17 -1.25
C ALA A 153 8.86 -8.81 -2.37
N LEU A 154 8.83 -9.58 -3.47
CA LEU A 154 7.88 -9.38 -4.57
C LEU A 154 6.42 -9.56 -4.11
N ILE A 155 6.12 -10.59 -3.31
CA ILE A 155 4.77 -10.83 -2.78
C ILE A 155 4.34 -9.69 -1.87
N LYS A 156 5.21 -9.24 -0.96
CA LYS A 156 4.93 -8.12 -0.05
C LYS A 156 4.66 -6.83 -0.81
N PHE A 157 5.48 -6.53 -1.83
CA PHE A 157 5.30 -5.34 -2.66
C PHE A 157 3.96 -5.36 -3.40
N LYS A 158 3.64 -6.49 -4.03
CA LYS A 158 2.36 -6.65 -4.73
C LYS A 158 1.16 -6.49 -3.78
N ALA A 159 1.22 -7.11 -2.60
CA ALA A 159 0.16 -6.99 -1.60
C ALA A 159 0.02 -5.54 -1.08
N ALA A 160 1.13 -4.81 -0.93
CA ALA A 160 1.11 -3.41 -0.55
C ALA A 160 0.43 -2.54 -1.63
N LYS A 161 0.74 -2.79 -2.91
CA LYS A 161 0.09 -2.10 -4.04
C LYS A 161 -1.39 -2.40 -4.17
N GLU A 162 -1.78 -3.66 -4.09
CA GLU A 162 -3.21 -4.04 -4.11
C GLU A 162 -3.97 -3.40 -2.95
N ARG A 163 -3.36 -3.30 -1.76
CA ARG A 163 -3.95 -2.62 -0.61
C ARG A 163 -4.11 -1.12 -0.85
N GLU A 164 -3.10 -0.45 -1.40
CA GLU A 164 -3.15 0.98 -1.72
C GLU A 164 -4.29 1.27 -2.72
N GLU A 165 -4.37 0.51 -3.81
CA GLU A 165 -5.46 0.63 -4.79
C GLU A 165 -6.85 0.39 -4.19
N LEU A 166 -6.99 -0.57 -3.27
CA LEU A 166 -8.25 -0.84 -2.59
C LEU A 166 -8.65 0.30 -1.65
N ILE A 167 -7.69 0.94 -0.98
CA ILE A 167 -7.94 2.11 -0.13
C ILE A 167 -8.46 3.27 -0.98
N GLU A 168 -7.82 3.57 -2.10
CA GLU A 168 -8.28 4.62 -3.02
C GLU A 168 -9.70 4.35 -3.53
N LYS A 169 -10.01 3.10 -3.92
CA LYS A 169 -11.36 2.70 -4.34
C LYS A 169 -12.39 2.85 -3.21
N LEU A 170 -12.03 2.50 -1.97
CA LEU A 170 -12.90 2.66 -0.81
C LEU A 170 -13.19 4.14 -0.54
N GLU A 171 -12.18 5.00 -0.62
CA GLU A 171 -12.33 6.45 -0.45
C GLU A 171 -13.25 7.06 -1.52
N GLN A 172 -13.11 6.63 -2.78
CA GLN A 172 -14.02 7.02 -3.86
C GLN A 172 -15.46 6.56 -3.61
N ALA A 173 -15.66 5.29 -3.25
CA ALA A 173 -17.00 4.77 -2.93
C ALA A 173 -17.64 5.52 -1.74
N LEU A 174 -16.84 5.90 -0.73
CA LEU A 174 -17.32 6.69 0.40
C LEU A 174 -17.78 8.09 -0.02
N LEU A 175 -17.08 8.72 -0.98
CA LEU A 175 -17.51 10.00 -1.55
C LEU A 175 -18.84 9.87 -2.31
N GLU A 176 -19.03 8.79 -3.06
CA GLU A 176 -20.29 8.53 -3.77
C GLU A 176 -21.48 8.36 -2.83
N VAL A 177 -21.33 7.60 -1.74
CA VAL A 177 -22.41 7.42 -0.75
C VAL A 177 -22.77 8.74 -0.08
N LYS A 178 -21.80 9.64 0.15
CA LYS A 178 -22.04 10.96 0.75
C LYS A 178 -22.81 11.93 -0.15
N LYS A 179 -22.95 11.66 -1.45
CA LYS A 179 -23.78 12.46 -2.36
C LYS A 179 -25.26 12.19 -2.06
N LEU A 180 -25.84 13.02 -1.18
CA LEU A 180 -27.24 13.02 -0.70
C LEU A 180 -27.66 11.92 0.30
N SER A 181 -26.73 11.34 1.09
CA SER A 181 -27.13 10.53 2.26
C SER A 181 -27.13 11.35 3.54
N GLY A 182 -28.33 11.64 4.07
CA GLY A 182 -28.51 12.34 5.34
C GLY A 182 -29.91 12.90 5.55
N LEU A 183 -30.25 13.19 6.80
CA LEU A 183 -31.43 14.02 7.12
C LEU A 183 -31.12 15.45 6.68
N LEU A 184 -31.77 15.90 5.60
CA LEU A 184 -31.63 17.27 5.14
C LEU A 184 -32.27 18.23 6.18
N PRO A 185 -31.48 19.16 6.77
CA PRO A 185 -31.99 20.08 7.79
C PRO A 185 -32.80 21.20 7.12
N ILE A 186 -34.04 20.91 6.74
CA ILE A 186 -34.94 21.85 6.10
C ILE A 186 -35.85 22.56 7.11
N CYS A 187 -36.19 23.81 6.84
CA CYS A 187 -37.22 24.51 7.58
C CYS A 187 -38.58 23.93 7.22
N ALA A 188 -39.35 23.48 8.22
CA ALA A 188 -40.69 22.92 7.99
C ALA A 188 -41.65 23.94 7.34
N SER A 189 -41.47 25.23 7.61
CA SER A 189 -42.31 26.34 7.13
C SER A 189 -41.96 26.81 5.72
N CYS A 190 -40.70 27.21 5.48
CA CYS A 190 -40.31 27.84 4.21
C CYS A 190 -39.48 26.93 3.28
N LYS A 191 -39.22 25.68 3.66
CA LYS A 191 -38.48 24.66 2.89
C LYS A 191 -37.03 25.00 2.49
N LYS A 192 -36.50 26.12 2.96
CA LYS A 192 -35.06 26.41 2.92
C LYS A 192 -34.26 25.34 3.65
N ILE A 193 -33.03 25.11 3.22
CA ILE A 193 -32.09 24.19 3.85
C ILE A 193 -31.00 24.97 4.60
N ARG A 194 -30.51 24.39 5.70
CA ARG A 194 -29.42 24.96 6.48
C ARG A 194 -28.07 24.45 5.98
N ASP A 195 -27.15 25.35 5.67
CA ASP A 195 -25.78 25.01 5.25
C ASP A 195 -24.87 24.64 6.45
N GLU A 196 -23.62 24.26 6.17
CA GLU A 196 -22.63 23.89 7.18
C GLU A 196 -22.24 25.06 8.13
N ASN A 197 -22.38 26.30 7.65
CA ASN A 197 -22.13 27.53 8.42
C ASN A 197 -23.35 27.95 9.27
N GLY A 198 -24.47 27.23 9.13
CA GLY A 198 -25.72 27.49 9.84
C GLY A 198 -26.65 28.51 9.17
N ASN A 199 -26.35 28.99 7.96
CA ASN A 199 -27.18 29.91 7.19
C ASN A 199 -28.31 29.20 6.44
N TRP A 200 -29.38 29.92 6.14
CA TRP A 200 -30.55 29.39 5.40
C TRP A 200 -30.50 29.79 3.93
N GLN A 201 -30.47 28.80 3.04
CA GLN A 201 -30.47 28.98 1.59
C GLN A 201 -31.61 28.19 0.92
N PRO A 202 -32.00 28.54 -0.31
CA PRO A 202 -32.84 27.69 -1.16
C PRO A 202 -32.30 26.25 -1.22
N ILE A 203 -33.19 25.26 -1.28
CA ILE A 203 -32.78 23.84 -1.28
C ILE A 203 -32.10 23.45 -2.60
N GLU A 204 -32.46 24.14 -3.68
CA GLU A 204 -31.90 24.00 -5.01
C GLU A 204 -30.38 24.21 -5.00
N ASP A 205 -29.89 25.22 -4.26
CA ASP A 205 -28.46 25.52 -4.13
C ASP A 205 -27.70 24.37 -3.46
N TYR A 206 -28.31 23.74 -2.46
CA TYR A 206 -27.73 22.57 -1.79
C TYR A 206 -27.72 21.36 -2.71
N ILE A 207 -28.83 21.06 -3.39
CA ILE A 207 -28.91 19.91 -4.29
C ILE A 207 -27.94 20.08 -5.47
N HIS A 208 -27.81 21.27 -6.04
CA HIS A 208 -26.86 21.55 -7.12
C HIS A 208 -25.40 21.44 -6.65
N SER A 209 -25.07 21.83 -5.41
CA SER A 209 -23.70 21.74 -4.88
C SER A 209 -23.33 20.35 -4.35
N HIS A 210 -24.30 19.50 -4.03
CA HIS A 210 -24.09 18.19 -3.40
C HIS A 210 -24.59 17.00 -4.24
N SER A 211 -25.06 17.25 -5.46
CA SER A 211 -25.50 16.21 -6.41
C SER A 211 -25.30 16.65 -7.86
N GLU A 212 -25.55 15.74 -8.79
CA GLU A 212 -25.44 15.98 -10.24
C GLU A 212 -26.74 16.52 -10.85
N ALA A 213 -27.70 16.98 -10.04
CA ALA A 213 -29.00 17.43 -10.52
C ALA A 213 -28.97 18.89 -11.03
N ASP A 214 -29.39 19.07 -12.27
CA ASP A 214 -29.67 20.37 -12.88
C ASP A 214 -31.16 20.73 -12.80
N PHE A 215 -31.48 22.00 -12.55
CA PHE A 215 -32.87 22.47 -12.40
C PHE A 215 -33.35 23.29 -13.59
N SER A 216 -34.35 22.79 -14.30
CA SER A 216 -35.13 23.60 -15.24
C SER A 216 -36.16 24.45 -14.49
N HIS A 217 -36.24 25.75 -14.77
CA HIS A 217 -37.24 26.62 -14.17
C HIS A 217 -38.51 26.63 -15.01
N GLY A 218 -39.62 26.17 -14.42
CA GLY A 218 -40.93 26.14 -15.06
C GLY A 218 -42.03 26.58 -14.10
N ILE A 219 -43.15 27.07 -14.65
CA ILE A 219 -44.31 27.48 -13.86
C ILE A 219 -45.41 26.42 -14.02
N CYS A 220 -45.84 25.80 -12.92
CA CYS A 220 -46.88 24.78 -12.97
C CYS A 220 -48.27 25.38 -13.31
N SER A 221 -49.21 24.52 -13.71
CA SER A 221 -50.57 24.93 -14.10
C SER A 221 -51.39 25.57 -12.99
N GLU A 222 -50.97 25.46 -11.73
CA GLU A 222 -51.63 26.10 -10.58
C GLU A 222 -51.06 27.49 -10.27
N CYS A 223 -49.75 27.67 -10.47
CA CYS A 223 -49.06 28.93 -10.23
C CYS A 223 -49.22 29.91 -11.40
N GLY A 224 -49.24 29.41 -12.64
CA GLY A 224 -49.38 30.21 -13.85
C GLY A 224 -50.56 31.17 -13.82
N PRO A 225 -51.81 30.70 -13.57
CA PRO A 225 -52.97 31.58 -13.49
C PRO A 225 -52.95 32.58 -12.33
N LYS A 226 -52.20 32.32 -11.26
CA LYS A 226 -52.09 33.24 -10.12
C LYS A 226 -51.08 34.37 -10.40
N LEU A 227 -49.95 34.03 -11.01
CA LEU A 227 -48.87 34.97 -11.31
C LEU A 227 -49.13 35.75 -12.60
N TYR A 228 -49.74 35.09 -13.60
CA TYR A 228 -50.01 35.63 -14.93
C TYR A 228 -51.44 35.31 -15.41
N PRO A 229 -52.48 35.82 -14.71
CA PRO A 229 -53.89 35.53 -15.02
C PRO A 229 -54.33 35.92 -16.44
N GLY A 230 -53.64 36.85 -17.10
CA GLY A 230 -53.96 37.27 -18.48
C GLY A 230 -53.35 36.38 -19.57
N ILE A 231 -52.38 35.53 -19.21
CA ILE A 231 -51.65 34.66 -20.15
C ILE A 231 -52.11 33.21 -19.98
N PHE A 232 -52.41 32.80 -18.75
CA PHE A 232 -52.89 31.45 -18.45
C PHE A 232 -54.42 31.45 -18.33
N PRO A 233 -55.15 30.72 -19.20
CA PRO A 233 -56.60 30.63 -19.07
C PRO A 233 -56.96 30.00 -17.71
N LEU A 234 -57.72 30.75 -16.91
CA LEU A 234 -58.28 30.22 -15.67
C LEU A 234 -59.15 29.01 -16.03
N LYS A 235 -58.80 27.82 -15.55
CA LYS A 235 -59.68 26.65 -15.65
C LYS A 235 -60.97 26.99 -14.90
N LYS A 236 -62.03 27.33 -15.64
CA LYS A 236 -63.40 27.31 -15.10
C LYS A 236 -63.68 25.87 -14.69
N ARG A 237 -63.96 25.66 -13.40
CA ARG A 237 -64.45 24.37 -12.89
C ARG A 237 -65.77 24.00 -13.56
#